data_AF-A0A7C5I2T8-F1
#
_entry.id   AF-A0A7C5I2T8-F1
#
_cell.length_a   1.000
_cell.length_b   1.000
_cell.length_c   1.000
_cell.angle_alpha   90.00
_cell.angle_beta   90.00
_cell.angle_gamma   90.00
#
_symmetry.space_group_name_H-M   'P 1'
#
loop_
_entity.id
_entity.type
_entity.pdbx_description
1 polymer ?
#
loop_
_entity_poly.entity_id
_entity_poly.type
_entity_poly.pdbx_seq_one_letter_code
_entity_poly.pdbx_strand_id
1 'polypeptide(L)'
;MKPFFSQKTLLFLYPFRNKKQLKKGAVTLVCAFMVFLFTTLGLTTLMMTQLNLKLSQYRKNSVLTDYASENGIKLGFSQLSELISGIQEPVILSEQEFSSLKQDALNNGEQSIELLLSSEIPLTTSGEWEYMKWSCLTSFTKTCVKDFSAYFISEYKVDLKSQGKVYEYRTSRIKTLSCFLTLFTGNIPLSALPLLKDKNTNHTPEKEFLEKNNISVFSSGEDGSAPKIYLSEDELIPDTASEQIREALNIKIFRPQDLSDQKLRQILGLEITDEPVPGGVYLIKDDLGLGGIFIQGDVEEMILALEQDYQIIKITHEAGVWILKFNPQTNETCFITPLETQYFDLTPKGIVIVNGGIKSLGGGFANSSGEIEMLGQEEQVPSVLNSVNLTIISSEEITISDHIIHEGVQWIESVPYVKDSQSQLNIFAGGNSLAGQEERTGGITIENNASEELKIQASLTTSKGEFSIIGENKTVSIFGSVHASEYSISQNELNITGDDRYLNNENLLKNSPLIKIPLLHLADLEIREWKENE
;
A
#
# COMPACT_ATOMS: atom_id res chain seq x y z
N MET A 1 -81.99 -36.18 97.76
CA MET A 1 -83.23 -36.83 98.26
C MET A 1 -83.87 -37.55 97.07
N LYS A 2 -84.14 -38.85 97.20
CA LYS A 2 -84.85 -39.76 96.25
C LYS A 2 -86.21 -39.18 95.76
N PRO A 3 -86.95 -39.77 94.77
CA PRO A 3 -86.83 -41.10 94.13
C PRO A 3 -86.95 -41.08 92.57
N PHE A 4 -86.52 -42.11 91.81
CA PHE A 4 -87.22 -43.37 91.43
C PHE A 4 -88.63 -43.14 90.84
N PHE A 5 -89.17 -43.85 89.85
CA PHE A 5 -88.79 -44.88 88.87
C PHE A 5 -90.11 -45.14 88.08
N SER A 6 -90.07 -45.54 86.82
CA SER A 6 -91.13 -46.40 86.27
C SER A 6 -90.62 -47.16 85.07
N GLN A 7 -90.48 -48.47 85.24
CA GLN A 7 -90.25 -49.48 84.20
C GLN A 7 -91.51 -49.67 83.34
N LYS A 8 -91.32 -50.15 82.10
CA LYS A 8 -92.03 -51.33 81.57
C LYS A 8 -91.39 -51.85 80.27
N THR A 9 -90.94 -53.12 80.33
CA THR A 9 -91.12 -54.26 79.38
C THR A 9 -90.99 -54.07 77.86
N LEU A 10 -90.53 -55.01 77.02
CA LEU A 10 -89.64 -56.18 77.03
C LEU A 10 -89.67 -56.73 75.57
N LEU A 11 -88.50 -57.06 75.00
CA LEU A 11 -88.21 -58.04 73.94
C LEU A 11 -88.96 -58.05 72.58
N PHE A 12 -88.22 -58.01 71.45
CA PHE A 12 -88.29 -59.06 70.42
C PHE A 12 -87.01 -59.16 69.55
N LEU A 13 -86.70 -60.40 69.21
CA LEU A 13 -85.50 -60.97 68.57
C LEU A 13 -85.31 -60.65 67.06
N TYR A 14 -84.06 -60.64 66.59
CA TYR A 14 -83.39 -61.60 65.65
C TYR A 14 -82.30 -60.91 64.77
N PRO A 15 -81.21 -61.63 64.40
CA PRO A 15 -79.99 -61.08 63.80
C PRO A 15 -79.87 -61.33 62.28
N PHE A 16 -79.11 -60.49 61.55
CA PHE A 16 -78.70 -60.79 60.17
C PHE A 16 -77.30 -60.26 59.81
N ARG A 17 -76.32 -61.17 59.82
CA ARG A 17 -75.49 -61.62 58.68
C ARG A 17 -75.09 -60.60 57.57
N ASN A 18 -73.84 -60.13 57.67
CA ASN A 18 -72.77 -60.07 56.65
C ASN A 18 -73.07 -60.16 55.13
N LYS A 19 -72.59 -59.13 54.37
CA LYS A 19 -71.55 -59.14 53.29
C LYS A 19 -71.88 -58.28 52.05
N LYS A 20 -71.02 -57.27 51.81
CA LYS A 20 -70.38 -56.86 50.53
C LYS A 20 -70.11 -55.34 50.53
N GLN A 21 -69.09 -54.91 51.25
CA GLN A 21 -68.44 -53.61 51.01
C GLN A 21 -67.04 -53.89 50.50
N LEU A 22 -66.80 -53.69 49.21
CA LEU A 22 -65.48 -53.53 48.55
C LEU A 22 -65.77 -53.46 47.04
N LYS A 23 -65.64 -52.26 46.45
CA LYS A 23 -65.33 -51.97 45.03
C LYS A 23 -65.66 -50.52 44.59
N LYS A 24 -66.42 -49.73 45.35
CA LYS A 24 -66.76 -48.34 44.95
C LYS A 24 -65.70 -47.29 45.32
N GLY A 25 -65.03 -47.41 46.47
CA GLY A 25 -64.02 -46.43 46.92
C GLY A 25 -62.67 -46.49 46.18
N ALA A 26 -62.25 -47.68 45.73
CA ALA A 26 -61.01 -47.84 44.97
C ALA A 26 -61.09 -47.20 43.58
N VAL A 27 -62.24 -47.32 42.90
CA VAL A 27 -62.46 -46.71 41.58
C VAL A 27 -62.46 -45.19 41.65
N THR A 28 -63.09 -44.60 42.67
CA THR A 28 -63.07 -43.14 42.89
C THR A 28 -61.67 -42.61 43.20
N LEU A 29 -60.86 -43.37 43.95
CA LEU A 29 -59.48 -42.98 44.28
C LEU A 29 -58.55 -43.11 43.06
N VAL A 30 -58.73 -44.14 42.24
CA VAL A 30 -58.05 -44.27 40.94
C VAL A 30 -58.46 -43.15 39.99
N CYS A 31 -59.74 -42.80 39.90
CA CYS A 31 -60.19 -41.67 39.08
C CYS A 31 -59.61 -40.33 39.56
N ALA A 32 -59.62 -40.07 40.88
CA ALA A 32 -59.02 -38.86 41.45
C ALA A 32 -57.50 -38.80 41.20
N PHE A 33 -56.81 -39.93 41.35
CA PHE A 33 -55.39 -40.04 41.04
C PHE A 33 -55.11 -39.83 39.56
N MET A 34 -55.91 -40.40 38.65
CA MET A 34 -55.78 -40.19 37.20
C MET A 34 -56.03 -38.73 36.84
N VAL A 35 -57.04 -38.08 37.42
CA VAL A 35 -57.28 -36.64 37.23
C VAL A 35 -56.09 -35.81 37.73
N PHE A 36 -55.54 -36.12 38.90
CA PHE A 36 -54.34 -35.45 39.42
C PHE A 36 -53.13 -35.68 38.51
N LEU A 37 -52.92 -36.89 38.01
CA LEU A 37 -51.81 -37.24 37.13
C LEU A 37 -51.95 -36.55 35.77
N PHE A 38 -53.15 -36.52 35.17
CA PHE A 38 -53.40 -35.81 33.92
C PHE A 38 -53.34 -34.29 34.08
N THR A 39 -53.77 -33.72 35.21
CA THR A 39 -53.67 -32.27 35.44
C THR A 39 -52.23 -31.83 35.71
N THR A 40 -51.46 -32.61 36.47
CA THR A 40 -50.02 -32.35 36.67
C THR A 40 -49.22 -32.52 35.37
N LEU A 41 -49.50 -33.56 34.56
CA LEU A 41 -48.92 -33.69 33.21
C LEU A 41 -49.37 -32.57 32.26
N GLY A 42 -50.63 -32.16 32.30
CA GLY A 42 -51.15 -31.05 31.48
C GLY A 42 -50.51 -29.71 31.87
N LEU A 43 -50.33 -29.45 33.16
CA LEU A 43 -49.73 -28.21 33.65
C LEU A 43 -48.22 -28.18 33.35
N THR A 44 -47.52 -29.28 33.58
CA THR A 44 -46.08 -29.41 33.27
C THR A 44 -45.80 -29.27 31.78
N THR A 45 -46.62 -29.88 30.91
CA THR A 45 -46.49 -29.70 29.45
C THR A 45 -46.75 -28.26 29.02
N LEU A 46 -47.79 -27.60 29.55
CA LEU A 46 -48.02 -26.17 29.29
C LEU A 46 -46.85 -25.29 29.76
N MET A 47 -46.29 -25.54 30.94
CA MET A 47 -45.12 -24.81 31.44
C MET A 47 -43.90 -25.04 30.55
N MET A 48 -43.64 -26.28 30.11
CA MET A 48 -42.53 -26.60 29.20
C MET A 48 -42.71 -25.97 27.83
N THR A 49 -43.94 -25.93 27.28
CA THR A 49 -44.24 -25.23 26.03
C THR A 49 -43.98 -23.73 26.16
N GLN A 50 -44.41 -23.10 27.26
CA GLN A 50 -44.13 -21.69 27.52
C GLN A 50 -42.62 -21.40 27.67
N LEU A 51 -41.89 -22.29 28.35
CA LEU A 51 -40.43 -22.20 28.47
C LEU A 51 -39.74 -22.31 27.11
N ASN A 52 -40.12 -23.29 26.29
CA ASN A 52 -39.57 -23.47 24.95
C ASN A 52 -39.87 -22.29 24.03
N LEU A 53 -41.08 -21.73 24.08
CA LEU A 53 -41.42 -20.53 23.31
C LEU A 53 -40.59 -19.33 23.73
N LYS A 54 -40.40 -19.12 25.04
CA LYS A 54 -39.54 -18.04 25.56
C LYS A 54 -38.07 -18.22 25.18
N LEU A 55 -37.54 -19.44 25.31
CA LEU A 55 -36.16 -19.76 24.91
C LEU A 55 -35.95 -19.60 23.41
N SER A 56 -36.92 -20.02 22.59
CA SER A 56 -36.89 -19.84 21.15
C SER A 56 -36.90 -18.35 20.77
N GLN A 57 -37.77 -17.56 21.39
CA GLN A 57 -37.83 -16.10 21.19
C GLN A 57 -36.53 -15.41 21.63
N TYR A 58 -35.94 -15.84 22.75
CA TYR A 58 -34.65 -15.32 23.22
C TYR A 58 -33.53 -15.63 22.22
N ARG A 59 -33.43 -16.88 21.73
CA ARG A 59 -32.45 -17.26 20.70
C ARG A 59 -32.64 -16.45 19.42
N LYS A 60 -33.88 -16.33 18.94
CA LYS A 60 -34.20 -15.53 17.75
C LYS A 60 -33.78 -14.08 17.94
N ASN A 61 -34.17 -13.45 19.05
CA ASN A 61 -33.83 -12.05 19.32
C ASN A 61 -32.32 -11.84 19.51
N SER A 62 -31.60 -12.80 20.09
CA SER A 62 -30.14 -12.76 20.20
C SER A 62 -29.47 -12.76 18.82
N VAL A 63 -29.88 -13.67 17.93
CA VAL A 63 -29.37 -13.73 16.56
C VAL A 63 -29.68 -12.43 15.80
N LEU A 64 -30.88 -11.90 15.96
CA LEU A 64 -31.26 -10.62 15.36
C LEU A 64 -30.45 -9.44 15.91
N THR A 65 -30.12 -9.42 17.21
CA THR A 65 -29.21 -8.39 17.75
C THR A 65 -27.80 -8.49 17.18
N ASP A 66 -27.32 -9.71 16.92
CA ASP A 66 -26.02 -9.92 16.27
C ASP A 66 -26.03 -9.37 14.84
N TYR A 67 -27.05 -9.70 14.05
CA TYR A 67 -27.23 -9.14 12.71
C TYR A 67 -27.37 -7.62 12.72
N ALA A 68 -28.11 -7.05 13.68
CA ALA A 68 -28.22 -5.60 13.81
C ALA A 68 -26.84 -4.96 14.05
N SER A 69 -26.02 -5.54 14.92
CA SER A 69 -24.67 -5.02 15.20
C SER A 69 -23.74 -5.15 13.98
N GLU A 70 -23.80 -6.26 13.24
CA GLU A 70 -23.02 -6.49 12.03
C GLU A 70 -23.43 -5.53 10.90
N ASN A 71 -24.73 -5.28 10.72
CA ASN A 71 -25.23 -4.33 9.74
C ASN A 71 -24.72 -2.91 10.01
N GLY A 72 -24.57 -2.51 11.28
CA GLY A 72 -23.97 -1.23 11.61
C GLY A 72 -22.49 -1.14 11.22
N ILE A 73 -21.71 -2.22 11.40
CA ILE A 73 -20.31 -2.26 10.91
C ILE A 73 -20.28 -2.16 9.39
N LYS A 74 -21.12 -2.93 8.69
CA LYS A 74 -21.19 -2.89 7.21
C LYS A 74 -21.54 -1.49 6.71
N LEU A 75 -22.50 -0.82 7.34
CA LEU A 75 -22.90 0.54 6.99
C LEU A 75 -21.76 1.54 7.26
N GLY A 76 -21.12 1.47 8.43
CA GLY A 76 -19.99 2.34 8.77
C GLY A 76 -18.79 2.14 7.84
N PHE A 77 -18.46 0.89 7.51
CA PHE A 77 -17.37 0.57 6.59
C PHE A 77 -17.71 0.98 5.16
N SER A 78 -18.96 0.78 4.71
CA SER A 78 -19.42 1.26 3.40
C SER A 78 -19.31 2.77 3.29
N GLN A 79 -19.68 3.53 4.33
CA GLN A 79 -19.53 4.98 4.33
C GLN A 79 -18.05 5.39 4.29
N LEU A 80 -17.19 4.75 5.08
CA LEU A 80 -15.75 5.01 5.07
C LEU A 80 -15.16 4.73 3.68
N SER A 81 -15.52 3.58 3.09
CA SER A 81 -15.11 3.20 1.74
C SER A 81 -15.62 4.18 0.69
N GLU A 82 -16.86 4.68 0.82
CA GLU A 82 -17.44 5.67 -0.08
C GLU A 82 -16.67 6.99 0.00
N LEU A 83 -16.41 7.49 1.21
CA LEU A 83 -15.61 8.70 1.42
C LEU A 83 -14.21 8.55 0.83
N ILE A 84 -13.56 7.41 1.04
CA ILE A 84 -12.22 7.12 0.49
C ILE A 84 -12.25 7.01 -1.04
N SER A 85 -13.26 6.35 -1.61
CA SER A 85 -13.42 6.23 -3.06
C SER A 85 -13.79 7.56 -3.73
N GLY A 86 -14.38 8.49 -2.98
CA GLY A 86 -14.70 9.84 -3.44
C GLY A 86 -13.49 10.76 -3.52
N ILE A 87 -12.32 10.35 -3.02
CA ILE A 87 -11.06 11.11 -3.14
C ILE A 87 -10.54 10.93 -4.56
N GLN A 88 -11.00 11.78 -5.48
CA GLN A 88 -10.63 11.70 -6.90
C GLN A 88 -9.29 12.38 -7.22
N GLU A 89 -8.81 13.28 -6.36
CA GLU A 89 -7.62 14.09 -6.61
C GLU A 89 -6.71 14.12 -5.36
N PRO A 90 -5.39 14.28 -5.55
CA PRO A 90 -4.49 14.50 -4.43
C PRO A 90 -4.87 15.83 -3.77
N VAL A 91 -4.99 15.83 -2.44
CA VAL A 91 -5.23 17.08 -1.72
C VAL A 91 -3.92 17.85 -1.70
N ILE A 92 -3.81 18.83 -2.61
CA ILE A 92 -2.65 19.70 -2.73
C ILE A 92 -2.63 20.64 -1.53
N LEU A 93 -1.46 20.75 -0.90
CA LEU A 93 -1.25 21.55 0.30
C LEU A 93 -0.38 22.76 -0.02
N SER A 94 -0.65 23.87 0.67
CA SER A 94 0.34 24.94 0.82
C SER A 94 1.39 24.56 1.87
N GLU A 95 2.56 25.22 1.82
CA GLU A 95 3.63 25.05 2.82
C GLU A 95 3.16 25.37 4.26
N GLN A 96 2.21 26.29 4.40
CA GLN A 96 1.63 26.65 5.70
C GLN A 96 0.72 25.53 6.22
N GLU A 97 -0.11 24.96 5.36
CA GLU A 97 -0.97 23.82 5.71
C GLU A 97 -0.11 22.59 6.04
N PHE A 98 0.92 22.30 5.25
CA PHE A 98 1.87 21.23 5.56
C PHE A 98 2.52 21.41 6.93
N SER A 99 3.01 22.62 7.24
CA SER A 99 3.60 22.93 8.55
C SER A 99 2.61 22.78 9.70
N SER A 100 1.35 23.19 9.49
CA SER A 100 0.27 23.04 10.48
C SER A 100 -0.06 21.57 10.72
N LEU A 101 -0.27 20.80 9.65
CA LEU A 101 -0.56 19.37 9.72
C LEU A 101 0.59 18.59 10.37
N LYS A 102 1.84 18.98 10.10
CA LYS A 102 3.02 18.39 10.75
C LYS A 102 3.01 18.62 12.26
N GLN A 103 2.71 19.84 12.71
CA GLN A 103 2.61 20.14 14.14
C GLN A 103 1.43 19.42 14.80
N ASP A 104 0.28 19.37 14.13
CA ASP A 104 -0.90 18.65 14.59
C ASP A 104 -0.62 17.14 14.72
N ALA A 105 -0.04 16.54 13.69
CA ALA A 105 0.38 15.15 13.70
C ALA A 105 1.34 14.86 14.84
N LEU A 106 2.33 15.71 15.13
CA LEU A 106 3.23 15.54 16.28
C LEU A 106 2.51 15.66 17.63
N ASN A 107 1.43 16.46 17.71
CA ASN A 107 0.63 16.67 18.92
C ASN A 107 -0.53 15.66 19.11
N ASN A 108 -0.59 14.60 18.30
CA ASN A 108 -1.67 13.60 18.28
C ASN A 108 -3.03 14.15 17.82
N GLY A 109 -3.03 15.17 16.97
CA GLY A 109 -4.25 15.62 16.33
C GLY A 109 -4.70 14.72 15.18
N GLU A 110 -5.90 15.03 14.65
CA GLU A 110 -6.62 14.26 13.64
C GLU A 110 -6.89 15.09 12.37
N GLN A 111 -6.30 16.29 12.25
CA GLN A 111 -6.61 17.25 11.18
C GLN A 111 -6.30 16.67 9.78
N SER A 112 -5.28 15.83 9.66
CA SER A 112 -4.96 15.17 8.39
C SER A 112 -6.10 14.27 7.91
N ILE A 113 -6.83 13.61 8.81
CA ILE A 113 -7.96 12.75 8.43
C ILE A 113 -9.18 13.62 8.12
N GLU A 114 -9.44 14.64 8.94
CA GLU A 114 -10.55 15.57 8.71
C GLU A 114 -10.44 16.24 7.34
N LEU A 115 -9.22 16.64 6.96
CA LEU A 115 -8.92 17.22 5.65
C LEU A 115 -9.10 16.18 4.52
N LEU A 116 -8.58 14.97 4.70
CA LEU A 116 -8.69 13.89 3.71
C LEU A 116 -10.15 13.51 3.42
N LEU A 117 -10.96 13.34 4.47
CA LEU A 117 -12.35 12.89 4.37
C LEU A 117 -13.32 14.05 4.19
N SER A 118 -12.85 15.30 4.25
CA SER A 118 -13.67 16.51 4.24
C SER A 118 -14.84 16.45 5.24
N SER A 119 -14.61 15.85 6.41
CA SER A 119 -15.64 15.53 7.40
C SER A 119 -15.11 15.70 8.83
N GLU A 120 -15.95 16.19 9.73
CA GLU A 120 -15.62 16.23 11.16
C GLU A 120 -15.63 14.82 11.76
N ILE A 121 -14.68 14.56 12.67
CA ILE A 121 -14.49 13.28 13.33
C ILE A 121 -15.02 13.40 14.78
N PRO A 122 -15.67 12.36 15.35
CA PRO A 122 -15.92 11.01 14.80
C PRO A 122 -17.14 10.93 13.88
N LEU A 123 -17.08 9.99 12.91
CA LEU A 123 -18.21 9.73 12.02
C LEU A 123 -19.28 8.90 12.74
N THR A 124 -20.52 9.34 12.65
CA THR A 124 -21.67 8.62 13.23
C THR A 124 -22.68 8.24 12.16
N THR A 125 -23.01 6.96 12.08
CA THR A 125 -24.11 6.45 11.26
C THR A 125 -25.13 5.73 12.12
N SER A 126 -26.38 5.77 11.67
CA SER A 126 -27.45 4.98 12.27
C SER A 126 -28.40 4.47 11.20
N GLY A 127 -28.98 3.31 11.45
CA GLY A 127 -29.93 2.69 10.55
C GLY A 127 -30.97 1.89 11.32
N GLU A 128 -32.09 1.65 10.66
CA GLU A 128 -33.15 0.81 11.16
C GLU A 128 -33.74 -0.03 10.04
N TRP A 129 -34.11 -1.27 10.37
CA TRP A 129 -34.83 -2.14 9.45
C TRP A 129 -35.72 -3.10 10.24
N GLU A 130 -37.01 -3.14 9.89
CA GLU A 130 -38.05 -3.86 10.62
C GLU A 130 -38.05 -3.53 12.13
N TYR A 131 -37.69 -4.50 12.97
CA TYR A 131 -37.62 -4.38 14.43
C TYR A 131 -36.17 -4.22 14.95
N MET A 132 -35.20 -4.03 14.06
CA MET A 132 -33.78 -3.85 14.39
C MET A 132 -33.36 -2.40 14.21
N LYS A 133 -32.51 -1.92 15.12
CA LYS A 133 -31.87 -0.61 15.06
C LYS A 133 -30.40 -0.76 15.38
N TRP A 134 -29.56 0.01 14.70
CA TRP A 134 -28.13 0.05 14.97
C TRP A 134 -27.57 1.47 14.86
N SER A 135 -26.45 1.68 15.53
CA SER A 135 -25.64 2.89 15.42
C SER A 135 -24.17 2.51 15.38
N CYS A 136 -23.41 3.05 14.44
CA CYS A 136 -21.99 2.86 14.33
C CYS A 136 -21.27 4.19 14.58
N LEU A 137 -20.25 4.12 15.44
CA LEU A 137 -19.30 5.20 15.68
C LEU A 137 -17.97 4.80 15.07
N THR A 138 -17.44 5.60 14.17
CA THR A 138 -16.09 5.42 13.61
C THR A 138 -15.17 6.43 14.26
N SER A 139 -14.26 5.95 15.09
CA SER A 139 -13.23 6.77 15.75
C SER A 139 -11.86 6.49 15.16
N PHE A 140 -11.05 7.53 15.08
CA PHE A 140 -9.67 7.45 14.62
C PHE A 140 -8.76 7.63 15.83
N THR A 141 -7.64 6.93 15.86
CA THR A 141 -6.65 7.08 16.92
C THR A 141 -5.28 6.93 16.29
N LYS A 142 -4.50 8.01 16.36
CA LYS A 142 -3.15 8.02 15.81
C LYS A 142 -2.27 7.02 16.56
N THR A 143 -1.58 6.18 15.81
CA THR A 143 -0.70 5.12 16.35
C THR A 143 0.77 5.53 16.24
N CYS A 144 1.19 6.00 15.07
CA CYS A 144 2.60 6.31 14.79
C CYS A 144 2.71 7.53 13.87
N VAL A 145 3.81 8.28 14.03
CA VAL A 145 4.23 9.34 13.09
C VAL A 145 5.72 9.20 12.86
N LYS A 146 6.13 9.17 11.59
CA LYS A 146 7.53 9.11 11.17
C LYS A 146 7.83 10.33 10.29
N ASP A 147 8.84 11.12 10.66
CA ASP A 147 9.19 12.37 10.01
C ASP A 147 10.49 12.22 9.19
N PHE A 148 10.41 12.48 7.88
CA PHE A 148 11.52 12.40 6.93
C PHE A 148 11.96 13.77 6.43
N SER A 149 11.68 14.83 7.19
CA SER A 149 11.93 16.25 6.85
C SER A 149 11.05 16.81 5.72
N ALA A 150 11.12 16.23 4.52
CA ALA A 150 10.34 16.66 3.34
C ALA A 150 8.90 16.14 3.34
N TYR A 151 8.68 14.99 3.96
CA TYR A 151 7.36 14.40 4.16
C TYR A 151 7.31 13.69 5.51
N PHE A 152 6.11 13.34 5.96
CA PHE A 152 5.90 12.48 7.11
C PHE A 152 4.84 11.43 6.80
N ILE A 153 4.95 10.29 7.48
CA ILE A 153 3.99 9.19 7.44
C ILE A 153 3.22 9.18 8.75
N SER A 154 1.90 9.14 8.68
CA SER A 154 1.02 9.01 9.84
C SER A 154 0.17 7.76 9.73
N GLU A 155 0.23 6.92 10.76
CA GLU A 155 -0.55 5.69 10.86
C GLU A 155 -1.69 5.90 11.87
N TYR A 156 -2.92 5.65 11.44
CA TYR A 156 -4.12 5.79 12.25
C TYR A 156 -4.81 4.44 12.40
N LYS A 157 -5.19 4.12 13.64
CA LYS A 157 -6.11 3.02 13.92
C LYS A 157 -7.53 3.54 13.77
N VAL A 158 -8.32 2.87 12.95
CA VAL A 158 -9.74 3.18 12.72
C VAL A 158 -10.57 2.12 13.42
N ASP A 159 -11.31 2.50 14.46
CA ASP A 159 -12.19 1.61 15.20
C ASP A 159 -13.65 1.93 14.84
N LEU A 160 -14.30 0.99 14.14
CA LEU A 160 -15.74 1.04 13.87
C LEU A 160 -16.45 0.27 14.97
N LYS A 161 -17.16 0.97 15.85
CA LYS A 161 -17.90 0.39 16.96
C LYS A 161 -19.40 0.48 16.70
N SER A 162 -20.02 -0.67 16.44
CA SER A 162 -21.45 -0.77 16.17
C SER A 162 -22.21 -1.33 17.36
N GLN A 163 -23.28 -0.65 17.76
CA GLN A 163 -24.25 -1.12 18.75
C GLN A 163 -25.55 -1.51 18.06
N GLY A 164 -25.94 -2.78 18.15
CA GLY A 164 -27.18 -3.32 17.60
C GLY A 164 -28.23 -3.60 18.69
N LYS A 165 -29.50 -3.30 18.39
CA LYS A 165 -30.63 -3.51 19.31
C LYS A 165 -31.90 -3.94 18.55
N VAL A 166 -32.77 -4.69 19.23
CA VAL A 166 -34.13 -5.02 18.78
C VAL A 166 -35.15 -4.28 19.66
N TYR A 167 -36.17 -3.64 19.08
CA TYR A 167 -37.08 -2.69 19.76
C TYR A 167 -37.68 -3.20 21.09
N GLU A 168 -38.03 -4.49 21.18
CA GLU A 168 -38.65 -5.11 22.37
C GLU A 168 -37.68 -5.93 23.23
N TYR A 169 -36.40 -5.93 22.89
CA TYR A 169 -35.37 -6.72 23.57
C TYR A 169 -34.41 -5.79 24.32
N ARG A 170 -34.17 -6.10 25.60
CA ARG A 170 -33.44 -5.18 26.49
C ARG A 170 -31.93 -5.16 26.24
N THR A 171 -31.37 -6.25 25.73
CA THR A 171 -29.93 -6.37 25.52
C THR A 171 -29.54 -5.79 24.16
N SER A 172 -28.42 -5.08 24.13
CA SER A 172 -27.73 -4.69 22.90
C SER A 172 -26.45 -5.48 22.76
N ARG A 173 -26.03 -5.74 21.52
CA ARG A 173 -24.72 -6.34 21.20
C ARG A 173 -23.80 -5.25 20.65
N ILE A 174 -22.51 -5.33 20.96
CA ILE A 174 -21.49 -4.43 20.43
C ILE A 174 -20.49 -5.25 19.63
N LYS A 175 -20.28 -4.87 18.36
CA LYS A 175 -19.20 -5.41 17.53
C LYS A 175 -18.22 -4.29 17.21
N THR A 176 -16.96 -4.66 17.02
CA THR A 176 -15.89 -3.71 16.67
C THR A 176 -15.08 -4.25 15.50
N LEU A 177 -14.89 -3.43 14.49
CA LEU A 177 -13.96 -3.68 13.39
C LEU A 177 -12.80 -2.70 13.55
N SER A 178 -11.57 -3.21 13.56
CA SER A 178 -10.36 -2.40 13.61
C SER A 178 -9.65 -2.45 12.25
N CYS A 179 -9.38 -1.27 11.70
CA CYS A 179 -8.58 -1.09 10.48
C CYS A 179 -7.35 -0.23 10.79
N PHE A 180 -6.33 -0.29 9.94
CA PHE A 180 -5.26 0.71 9.90
C PHE A 180 -5.36 1.53 8.64
N LEU A 181 -5.05 2.81 8.76
CA LEU A 181 -5.05 3.78 7.70
C LEU A 181 -3.71 4.51 7.71
N THR A 182 -3.01 4.47 6.57
CA THR A 182 -1.66 5.03 6.42
C THR A 182 -1.70 6.24 5.50
N LEU A 183 -1.28 7.39 6.00
CA LEU A 183 -1.25 8.65 5.27
C LEU A 183 0.18 9.12 5.06
N PHE A 184 0.47 9.58 3.85
CA PHE A 184 1.67 10.32 3.50
C PHE A 184 1.31 11.80 3.34
N THR A 185 2.14 12.68 3.87
CA THR A 185 1.89 14.13 3.82
C THR A 185 3.19 14.89 3.57
N GLY A 186 3.19 15.79 2.58
CA GLY A 186 4.35 16.61 2.21
C GLY A 186 4.84 16.32 0.80
N ASN A 187 6.13 16.52 0.55
CA ASN A 187 6.79 16.18 -0.72
C ASN A 187 7.09 14.67 -0.75
N ILE A 188 6.08 13.88 -1.09
CA ILE A 188 6.12 12.42 -1.08
C ILE A 188 7.06 11.86 -2.16
N PRO A 189 7.78 10.76 -1.90
CA PRO A 189 8.52 10.02 -2.91
C PRO A 189 7.64 9.56 -4.07
N LEU A 190 8.05 9.85 -5.30
CA LEU A 190 7.30 9.47 -6.49
C LEU A 190 7.13 7.95 -6.61
N SER A 191 8.09 7.15 -6.15
CA SER A 191 7.97 5.68 -6.13
C SER A 191 6.81 5.13 -5.29
N ALA A 192 6.20 5.94 -4.41
CA ALA A 192 5.00 5.54 -3.65
C ALA A 192 3.70 5.66 -4.48
N LEU A 193 3.74 6.34 -5.63
CA LEU A 193 2.58 6.57 -6.49
C LEU A 193 2.70 5.65 -7.72
N PRO A 194 1.83 4.65 -7.94
CA PRO A 194 1.99 3.71 -9.06
C PRO A 194 1.91 4.37 -10.44
N LEU A 195 1.00 5.33 -10.61
CA LEU A 195 0.80 6.03 -11.87
C LEU A 195 0.47 7.50 -11.63
N LEU A 196 1.24 8.40 -12.23
CA LEU A 196 1.02 9.85 -12.19
C LEU A 196 1.05 10.44 -13.60
N LYS A 197 -0.03 11.13 -13.96
CA LYS A 197 -0.07 12.07 -15.07
C LYS A 197 -0.23 13.48 -14.52
N ASP A 198 0.81 14.29 -14.61
CA ASP A 198 0.69 15.72 -14.34
C ASP A 198 0.27 16.51 -15.60
N LYS A 199 -0.03 17.80 -15.44
CA LYS A 199 -0.49 18.67 -16.55
C LYS A 199 -1.68 18.09 -17.33
N ASN A 200 -2.69 17.56 -16.65
CA ASN A 200 -3.93 17.05 -17.23
C ASN A 200 -4.86 18.17 -17.74
N THR A 201 -4.36 18.99 -18.66
CA THR A 201 -5.05 20.16 -19.23
C THR A 201 -6.36 19.86 -19.95
N ASN A 202 -6.58 18.61 -20.37
CA ASN A 202 -7.80 18.18 -21.05
C ASN A 202 -8.89 17.67 -20.10
N HIS A 203 -8.64 17.65 -18.79
CA HIS A 203 -9.53 17.09 -17.76
C HIS A 203 -10.05 15.69 -18.14
N THR A 204 -9.22 14.87 -18.79
CA THR A 204 -9.63 13.53 -19.21
C THR A 204 -9.92 12.70 -17.96
N PRO A 205 -11.12 12.10 -17.84
CA PRO A 205 -11.44 11.21 -16.73
C PRO A 205 -10.48 10.02 -16.68
N GLU A 206 -10.21 9.52 -15.47
CA GLU A 206 -9.33 8.38 -15.23
C GLU A 206 -9.62 7.19 -16.15
N LYS A 207 -10.89 6.78 -16.23
CA LYS A 207 -11.29 5.64 -17.07
C LYS A 207 -10.99 5.84 -18.55
N GLU A 208 -11.24 7.04 -19.06
CA GLU A 208 -10.97 7.37 -20.47
C GLU A 208 -9.46 7.38 -20.75
N PHE A 209 -8.67 7.91 -19.81
CA PHE A 209 -7.21 7.91 -19.91
C PHE A 209 -6.63 6.49 -19.95
N LEU A 210 -7.09 5.60 -19.07
CA LEU A 210 -6.64 4.20 -19.03
C LEU A 210 -7.06 3.42 -20.28
N GLU A 211 -8.33 3.52 -20.69
CA GLU A 211 -8.85 2.81 -21.87
C GLU A 211 -8.18 3.28 -23.16
N LYS A 212 -7.96 4.60 -23.33
CA LYS A 212 -7.33 5.16 -24.53
C LYS A 212 -5.88 4.73 -24.69
N ASN A 213 -5.16 4.57 -23.58
CA ASN A 213 -3.74 4.24 -23.57
C ASN A 213 -3.46 2.77 -23.29
N ASN A 214 -4.50 1.93 -23.17
CA ASN A 214 -4.39 0.50 -22.86
C ASN A 214 -3.51 0.22 -21.63
N ILE A 215 -3.78 0.96 -20.54
CA ILE A 215 -3.05 0.87 -19.27
C ILE A 215 -3.89 0.09 -18.26
N SER A 216 -3.30 -0.94 -17.66
CA SER A 216 -3.86 -1.65 -16.50
C SER A 216 -2.98 -1.42 -15.28
N VAL A 217 -3.58 -1.06 -14.15
CA VAL A 217 -2.87 -0.84 -12.89
C VAL A 217 -3.37 -1.83 -11.85
N PHE A 218 -2.43 -2.51 -11.19
CA PHE A 218 -2.65 -3.52 -10.16
C PHE A 218 -1.97 -3.12 -8.85
N SER A 219 -2.56 -3.52 -7.73
CA SER A 219 -1.92 -3.44 -6.41
C SER A 219 -1.15 -4.73 -6.15
N SER A 220 -0.03 -4.64 -5.44
CA SER A 220 0.74 -5.83 -5.05
C SER A 220 0.18 -6.53 -3.80
N GLY A 221 -0.65 -5.85 -3.02
CA GLY A 221 -1.29 -6.38 -1.82
C GLY A 221 -2.44 -7.37 -2.06
N GLU A 222 -2.64 -8.30 -1.10
CA GLU A 222 -3.71 -9.32 -1.12
C GLU A 222 -5.13 -8.73 -0.93
N ASP A 223 -5.24 -7.50 -0.42
CA ASP A 223 -6.49 -6.92 0.07
C ASP A 223 -7.39 -6.28 -1.01
N GLY A 224 -6.99 -6.36 -2.28
CA GLY A 224 -7.87 -6.00 -3.40
C GLY A 224 -8.31 -4.54 -3.47
N SER A 225 -7.65 -3.63 -2.72
CA SER A 225 -7.82 -2.20 -2.89
C SER A 225 -7.30 -1.79 -4.27
N ALA A 226 -8.11 -1.08 -5.05
CA ALA A 226 -7.68 -0.58 -6.35
C ALA A 226 -6.48 0.37 -6.18
N PRO A 227 -5.42 0.21 -6.98
CA PRO A 227 -4.26 1.10 -6.93
C PRO A 227 -4.70 2.50 -7.32
N LYS A 228 -4.18 3.52 -6.64
CA LYS A 228 -4.57 4.91 -6.91
C LYS A 228 -3.78 5.48 -8.08
N ILE A 229 -4.52 6.00 -9.04
CA ILE A 229 -4.01 6.68 -10.22
C ILE A 229 -4.17 8.18 -10.03
N TYR A 230 -3.13 8.93 -10.32
CA TYR A 230 -3.11 10.38 -10.14
C TYR A 230 -3.16 11.10 -11.49
N LEU A 231 -4.23 11.83 -11.74
CA LEU A 231 -4.34 12.76 -12.86
C LEU A 231 -4.46 14.18 -12.30
N SER A 232 -3.39 14.97 -12.38
CA SER A 232 -3.33 16.32 -11.82
C SER A 232 -3.23 17.36 -12.92
N GLU A 233 -3.92 18.49 -12.76
CA GLU A 233 -3.73 19.68 -13.61
C GLU A 233 -2.43 20.41 -13.27
N ASP A 234 -2.05 20.41 -11.99
CA ASP A 234 -0.83 21.03 -11.52
C ASP A 234 0.41 20.21 -11.93
N GLU A 235 1.53 20.92 -12.03
CA GLU A 235 2.85 20.34 -12.29
C GLU A 235 3.40 19.74 -10.99
N LEU A 236 3.22 18.42 -10.86
CA LEU A 236 3.61 17.67 -9.67
C LEU A 236 5.01 17.06 -9.82
N ILE A 237 5.45 16.75 -11.03
CA ILE A 237 6.78 16.15 -11.25
C ILE A 237 7.85 17.24 -11.11
N PRO A 238 8.93 17.03 -10.34
CA PRO A 238 9.99 18.03 -10.20
C PRO A 238 10.79 18.18 -11.51
N ASP A 239 11.28 19.39 -11.78
CA ASP A 239 12.14 19.69 -12.95
C ASP A 239 13.52 18.99 -12.88
N THR A 240 14.01 18.74 -11.67
CA THR A 240 15.30 18.11 -11.40
C THR A 240 15.24 17.26 -10.13
N ALA A 241 16.02 16.17 -10.10
CA ALA A 241 16.21 15.33 -8.92
C ALA A 241 17.24 15.95 -7.95
N SER A 242 17.00 17.20 -7.51
CA SER A 242 17.97 18.02 -6.78
C SER A 242 18.51 17.37 -5.50
N GLU A 243 17.67 16.70 -4.72
CA GLU A 243 18.11 16.02 -3.48
C GLU A 243 19.01 14.82 -3.77
N GLN A 244 18.70 14.05 -4.81
CA GLN A 244 19.51 12.91 -5.24
C GLN A 244 20.85 13.38 -5.81
N ILE A 245 20.85 14.46 -6.58
CA ILE A 245 22.07 15.10 -7.10
C ILE A 245 22.94 15.60 -5.95
N ARG A 246 22.34 16.30 -4.98
CA ARG A 246 23.02 16.76 -3.76
C ARG A 246 23.66 15.59 -3.02
N GLU A 247 22.92 14.51 -2.85
CA GLU A 247 23.39 13.32 -2.14
C GLU A 247 24.55 12.64 -2.88
N ALA A 248 24.45 12.47 -4.20
CA ALA A 248 25.50 11.87 -5.03
C ALA A 248 26.80 12.69 -5.03
N LEU A 249 26.68 14.02 -5.11
CA LEU A 249 27.80 14.96 -5.11
C LEU A 249 28.40 15.21 -3.71
N ASN A 250 27.86 14.58 -2.66
CA ASN A 250 28.28 14.79 -1.26
C ASN A 250 28.19 16.27 -0.80
N ILE A 251 27.22 17.02 -1.31
CA ILE A 251 27.03 18.43 -0.97
C ILE A 251 26.18 18.56 0.32
N LYS A 252 26.70 19.25 1.33
CA LYS A 252 25.99 19.45 2.61
C LYS A 252 24.79 20.37 2.49
N ILE A 253 24.91 21.45 1.72
CA ILE A 253 23.85 22.43 1.46
C ILE A 253 23.85 22.68 -0.03
N PHE A 254 22.80 22.24 -0.73
CA PHE A 254 22.70 22.41 -2.17
C PHE A 254 22.26 23.81 -2.51
N ARG A 255 23.07 24.50 -3.30
CA ARG A 255 22.74 25.79 -3.91
C ARG A 255 22.85 25.64 -5.42
N PRO A 256 22.06 26.38 -6.21
CA PRO A 256 22.20 26.36 -7.66
C PRO A 256 23.63 26.66 -8.16
N GLN A 257 24.40 27.44 -7.39
CA GLN A 257 25.81 27.76 -7.66
C GLN A 257 26.75 26.54 -7.53
N ASP A 258 26.35 25.50 -6.80
CA ASP A 258 27.15 24.28 -6.64
C ASP A 258 27.19 23.42 -7.90
N LEU A 259 26.32 23.71 -8.87
CA LEU A 259 26.32 23.11 -10.20
C LEU A 259 27.17 23.90 -11.21
N SER A 260 27.90 24.93 -10.78
CA SER A 260 28.84 25.64 -11.65
C SER A 260 29.99 24.73 -12.09
N ASP A 261 30.51 24.92 -13.30
CA ASP A 261 31.60 24.11 -13.86
C ASP A 261 32.81 24.05 -12.93
N GLN A 262 33.22 25.19 -12.35
CA GLN A 262 34.31 25.24 -11.37
C GLN A 262 34.07 24.30 -10.18
N LYS A 263 32.84 24.29 -9.65
CA LYS A 263 32.49 23.52 -8.47
C LYS A 263 32.33 22.03 -8.79
N LEU A 264 31.72 21.70 -9.92
CA LEU A 264 31.65 20.34 -10.42
C LEU A 264 33.06 19.78 -10.64
N ARG A 265 33.95 20.50 -11.32
CA ARG A 265 35.35 20.09 -11.48
C ARG A 265 36.04 19.83 -10.15
N GLN A 266 35.84 20.70 -9.16
CA GLN A 266 36.38 20.49 -7.82
C GLN A 266 35.88 19.18 -7.19
N ILE A 267 34.57 18.90 -7.28
CA ILE A 267 33.95 17.68 -6.73
C ILE A 267 34.45 16.42 -7.45
N LEU A 268 34.68 16.51 -8.75
CA LEU A 268 35.18 15.41 -9.58
C LEU A 268 36.70 15.21 -9.46
N GLY A 269 37.40 16.06 -8.70
CA GLY A 269 38.86 15.99 -8.53
C GLY A 269 39.66 16.46 -9.74
N LEU A 270 39.06 17.29 -10.59
CA LEU A 270 39.68 17.91 -11.77
C LEU A 270 40.32 19.26 -11.42
N GLU A 271 41.20 19.77 -12.30
CA GLU A 271 41.72 21.14 -12.18
C GLU A 271 40.58 22.16 -12.20
N ILE A 272 40.58 23.07 -11.22
CA ILE A 272 39.54 24.09 -11.05
C ILE A 272 39.77 25.19 -12.08
N THR A 273 39.04 25.10 -13.19
CA THR A 273 39.00 26.11 -14.26
C THR A 273 37.56 26.46 -14.61
N ASP A 274 37.36 27.53 -15.37
CA ASP A 274 36.06 27.91 -15.95
C ASP A 274 35.67 27.08 -17.18
N GLU A 275 36.48 26.07 -17.53
CA GLU A 275 36.19 25.20 -18.66
C GLU A 275 35.14 24.16 -18.29
N PRO A 276 34.24 23.77 -19.22
CA PRO A 276 33.25 22.74 -18.96
C PRO A 276 33.92 21.42 -18.59
N VAL A 277 33.24 20.61 -17.76
CA VAL A 277 33.72 19.27 -17.40
C VAL A 277 34.01 18.47 -18.67
N PRO A 278 35.17 17.82 -18.81
CA PRO A 278 35.48 17.00 -19.98
C PRO A 278 34.53 15.81 -20.08
N GLY A 279 34.28 15.32 -21.30
CA GLY A 279 33.49 14.12 -21.51
C GLY A 279 34.12 12.89 -20.85
N GLY A 280 33.31 12.08 -20.18
CA GLY A 280 33.78 10.88 -19.48
C GLY A 280 32.97 10.50 -18.25
N VAL A 281 33.40 9.42 -17.60
CA VAL A 281 32.76 8.85 -16.40
C VAL A 281 33.67 9.05 -15.19
N TYR A 282 33.10 9.63 -14.13
CA TYR A 282 33.82 10.03 -12.93
C TYR A 282 33.15 9.43 -11.68
N LEU A 283 33.95 8.77 -10.84
CA LEU A 283 33.51 8.33 -9.52
C LEU A 283 33.73 9.45 -8.51
N ILE A 284 32.66 9.92 -7.87
CA ILE A 284 32.73 10.99 -6.87
C ILE A 284 33.27 10.42 -5.56
N LYS A 285 34.34 11.02 -5.04
CA LYS A 285 34.96 10.62 -3.78
C LYS A 285 35.29 11.84 -2.92
N ASP A 286 35.03 11.72 -1.62
CA ASP A 286 35.37 12.71 -0.59
C ASP A 286 35.89 12.00 0.67
N ASP A 287 36.41 12.74 1.64
CA ASP A 287 36.83 12.28 2.97
C ASP A 287 35.72 11.52 3.72
N LEU A 288 34.46 11.72 3.33
CA LEU A 288 33.28 11.08 3.93
C LEU A 288 32.90 9.74 3.28
N GLY A 289 33.50 9.39 2.14
CA GLY A 289 33.28 8.13 1.43
C GLY A 289 33.03 8.28 -0.07
N LEU A 290 32.54 7.22 -0.69
CA LEU A 290 32.15 7.20 -2.11
C LEU A 290 30.76 7.82 -2.28
N GLY A 291 30.65 8.79 -3.17
CA GLY A 291 29.38 9.42 -3.57
C GLY A 291 28.66 8.59 -4.64
N GLY A 292 28.24 9.28 -5.70
CA GLY A 292 27.68 8.67 -6.91
C GLY A 292 28.68 8.58 -8.08
N ILE A 293 28.17 8.20 -9.25
CA ILE A 293 28.86 8.31 -10.54
C ILE A 293 28.33 9.55 -11.26
N PHE A 294 29.23 10.37 -11.80
CA PHE A 294 28.89 11.46 -12.71
C PHE A 294 29.42 11.17 -14.10
N ILE A 295 28.55 11.29 -15.11
CA ILE A 295 28.86 11.03 -16.51
C ILE A 295 28.60 12.31 -17.28
N GLN A 296 29.62 12.79 -17.99
CA GLN A 296 29.50 13.96 -18.86
C GLN A 296 29.50 13.49 -20.32
N GLY A 297 28.40 13.76 -21.04
CA GLY A 297 28.18 13.27 -22.40
C GLY A 297 27.17 12.14 -22.48
N ASP A 298 26.86 11.73 -23.71
CA ASP A 298 25.88 10.68 -24.01
C ASP A 298 26.42 9.28 -23.72
N VAL A 299 25.58 8.44 -23.13
CA VAL A 299 25.87 7.02 -22.90
C VAL A 299 25.28 6.21 -24.05
N GLU A 300 26.14 5.50 -24.77
CA GLU A 300 25.71 4.62 -25.85
C GLU A 300 24.99 3.38 -25.31
N GLU A 301 25.52 2.80 -24.22
CA GLU A 301 24.96 1.60 -23.58
C GLU A 301 25.26 1.61 -22.08
N MET A 302 24.23 1.38 -21.25
CA MET A 302 24.34 1.16 -19.82
C MET A 302 23.75 -0.21 -19.45
N ILE A 303 24.58 -1.11 -18.94
CA ILE A 303 24.17 -2.46 -18.54
C ILE A 303 24.23 -2.61 -17.02
N LEU A 304 23.11 -3.01 -16.42
CA LEU A 304 23.05 -3.47 -15.04
C LEU A 304 23.20 -4.98 -15.01
N ALA A 305 24.13 -5.52 -14.23
CA ALA A 305 24.39 -6.95 -14.16
C ALA A 305 24.78 -7.38 -12.76
N LEU A 306 24.68 -8.68 -12.50
CA LEU A 306 25.12 -9.31 -11.26
C LEU A 306 26.27 -10.27 -11.53
N GLU A 307 27.25 -10.26 -10.64
CA GLU A 307 28.31 -11.26 -10.61
C GLU A 307 28.53 -11.70 -9.16
N GLN A 308 28.04 -12.91 -8.85
CA GLN A 308 28.00 -13.43 -7.47
C GLN A 308 27.25 -12.45 -6.56
N ASP A 309 27.91 -11.88 -5.56
CA ASP A 309 27.34 -10.94 -4.60
C ASP A 309 27.63 -9.46 -4.96
N TYR A 310 28.10 -9.18 -6.18
CA TYR A 310 28.41 -7.83 -6.64
C TYR A 310 27.34 -7.29 -7.59
N GLN A 311 26.95 -6.03 -7.36
CA GLN A 311 26.27 -5.21 -8.34
C GLN A 311 27.30 -4.67 -9.34
N ILE A 312 26.99 -4.80 -10.63
CA ILE A 312 27.80 -4.27 -11.73
C ILE A 312 26.99 -3.22 -12.51
N ILE A 313 27.65 -2.12 -12.86
CA ILE A 313 27.18 -1.09 -13.78
C ILE A 313 28.25 -0.91 -14.86
N LYS A 314 28.00 -1.38 -16.07
CA LYS A 314 28.84 -1.13 -17.25
C LYS A 314 28.31 0.08 -18.00
N ILE A 315 29.20 0.99 -18.35
CA ILE A 315 28.90 2.23 -19.06
C ILE A 315 29.79 2.29 -20.30
N THR A 316 29.17 2.27 -21.47
CA THR A 316 29.83 2.48 -22.77
C THR A 316 29.61 3.93 -23.19
N HIS A 317 30.70 4.68 -23.29
CA HIS A 317 30.71 6.09 -23.68
C HIS A 317 31.69 6.28 -24.85
N GLU A 318 31.59 7.37 -25.62
CA GLU A 318 32.44 7.59 -26.81
C GLU A 318 33.96 7.48 -26.53
N ALA A 319 34.36 7.85 -25.32
CA ALA A 319 35.75 7.84 -24.86
C ALA A 319 36.23 6.46 -24.34
N GLY A 320 35.36 5.46 -24.21
CA GLY A 320 35.72 4.11 -23.75
C GLY A 320 34.64 3.38 -22.96
N VAL A 321 35.05 2.36 -22.21
CA VAL A 321 34.15 1.56 -21.36
C VAL A 321 34.59 1.68 -19.90
N TRP A 322 33.61 1.93 -19.03
CA TRP A 322 33.78 1.96 -17.58
C TRP A 322 32.93 0.87 -16.94
N ILE A 323 33.45 0.26 -15.87
CA ILE A 323 32.73 -0.75 -15.11
C ILE A 323 32.87 -0.40 -13.63
N LEU A 324 31.74 -0.16 -12.97
CA LEU A 324 31.66 -0.08 -11.52
C LEU A 324 31.13 -1.42 -10.99
N LYS A 325 31.90 -2.06 -10.13
CA LYS A 325 31.53 -3.30 -9.44
C LYS A 325 31.59 -3.06 -7.95
N PHE A 326 30.50 -3.30 -7.21
CA PHE A 326 30.49 -3.09 -5.76
C PHE A 326 29.64 -4.13 -5.02
N ASN A 327 30.05 -4.44 -3.80
CA ASN A 327 29.35 -5.36 -2.89
C ASN A 327 29.02 -4.62 -1.57
N PRO A 328 27.74 -4.36 -1.29
CA PRO A 328 27.32 -3.71 -0.04
C PRO A 328 27.59 -4.53 1.23
N GLN A 329 27.68 -5.85 1.14
CA GLN A 329 27.91 -6.73 2.29
C GLN A 329 29.37 -6.73 2.73
N THR A 330 30.30 -6.75 1.77
CA THR A 330 31.75 -6.72 2.05
C THR A 330 32.33 -5.30 2.12
N ASN A 331 31.54 -4.29 1.73
CA ASN A 331 31.97 -2.90 1.56
C ASN A 331 33.13 -2.76 0.56
N GLU A 332 33.10 -3.50 -0.53
CA GLU A 332 34.15 -3.47 -1.55
C GLU A 332 33.64 -2.82 -2.82
N THR A 333 34.45 -1.96 -3.43
CA THR A 333 34.19 -1.35 -4.73
C THR A 333 35.42 -1.43 -5.63
N CYS A 334 35.20 -1.85 -6.87
CA CYS A 334 36.16 -1.84 -7.94
C CYS A 334 35.64 -0.94 -9.06
N PHE A 335 36.43 0.05 -9.46
CA PHE A 335 36.11 0.96 -10.55
C PHE A 335 37.16 0.80 -11.66
N ILE A 336 36.72 0.20 -12.76
CA ILE A 336 37.54 -0.06 -13.95
C ILE A 336 37.28 1.06 -14.94
N THR A 337 38.34 1.77 -15.31
CA THR A 337 38.35 2.80 -16.35
C THR A 337 39.17 2.32 -17.55
N PRO A 338 39.11 3.01 -18.71
CA PRO A 338 39.97 2.67 -19.85
C PRO A 338 41.48 2.75 -19.56
N LEU A 339 41.89 3.50 -18.53
CA LEU A 339 43.29 3.76 -18.21
C LEU A 339 43.80 2.95 -17.03
N GLU A 340 42.95 2.73 -16.02
CA GLU A 340 43.33 2.12 -14.76
C GLU A 340 42.15 1.44 -14.04
N THR A 341 42.48 0.58 -13.08
CA THR A 341 41.53 -0.04 -12.16
C THR A 341 41.82 0.44 -10.74
N GLN A 342 40.78 0.95 -10.07
CA GLN A 342 40.85 1.46 -8.70
C GLN A 342 40.02 0.57 -7.77
N TYR A 343 40.52 0.33 -6.56
CA TYR A 343 39.86 -0.47 -5.52
C TYR A 343 39.63 0.37 -4.27
N PHE A 344 38.48 0.18 -3.63
CA PHE A 344 38.06 0.91 -2.44
C PHE A 344 37.36 -0.03 -1.45
N ASP A 345 37.65 0.17 -0.16
CA ASP A 345 36.97 -0.52 0.96
C ASP A 345 35.74 0.29 1.42
N LEU A 346 34.93 0.75 0.46
CA LEU A 346 33.72 1.57 0.67
C LEU A 346 32.64 1.18 -0.35
N THR A 347 31.37 1.42 -0.04
CA THR A 347 30.24 1.24 -0.97
C THR A 347 29.74 2.60 -1.49
N PRO A 348 29.50 2.77 -2.80
CA PRO A 348 28.93 3.99 -3.36
C PRO A 348 27.45 4.15 -2.97
N LYS A 349 26.92 5.36 -3.08
CA LYS A 349 25.51 5.66 -2.72
C LYS A 349 24.47 5.08 -3.67
N GLY A 350 24.88 4.45 -4.77
CA GLY A 350 23.98 3.88 -5.78
C GLY A 350 23.32 4.92 -6.69
N ILE A 351 23.83 6.15 -6.75
CA ILE A 351 23.28 7.22 -7.60
C ILE A 351 24.19 7.43 -8.82
N VAL A 352 23.61 7.36 -10.02
CA VAL A 352 24.28 7.59 -11.31
C VAL A 352 23.66 8.83 -11.95
N ILE A 353 24.48 9.82 -12.25
CA ILE A 353 24.09 11.09 -12.85
C ILE A 353 24.69 11.15 -14.26
N VAL A 354 23.85 11.33 -15.27
CA VAL A 354 24.22 11.46 -16.68
C VAL A 354 23.84 12.85 -17.17
N ASN A 355 24.85 13.69 -17.40
CA ASN A 355 24.71 14.97 -18.10
C ASN A 355 24.79 14.75 -19.63
N GLY A 356 23.84 13.99 -20.15
CA GLY A 356 23.62 13.60 -21.54
C GLY A 356 22.36 12.73 -21.61
N GLY A 357 22.19 11.99 -22.71
CA GLY A 357 21.17 10.94 -22.86
C GLY A 357 21.71 9.53 -22.63
N ILE A 358 20.80 8.56 -22.47
CA ILE A 358 21.13 7.13 -22.41
C ILE A 358 20.42 6.44 -23.57
N LYS A 359 21.18 6.03 -24.59
CA LYS A 359 20.63 5.44 -25.82
C LYS A 359 20.18 4.00 -25.68
N SER A 360 20.69 3.28 -24.69
CA SER A 360 20.32 1.89 -24.41
C SER A 360 20.56 1.56 -22.94
N LEU A 361 19.50 1.22 -22.21
CA LEU A 361 19.51 0.80 -20.81
C LEU A 361 18.81 -0.54 -20.66
N GLY A 362 19.44 -1.47 -19.95
CA GLY A 362 18.91 -2.82 -19.79
C GLY A 362 19.70 -3.68 -18.80
N GLY A 363 19.14 -4.83 -18.48
CA GLY A 363 19.80 -5.87 -17.71
C GLY A 363 20.75 -6.71 -18.57
N GLY A 364 21.79 -7.24 -17.95
CA GLY A 364 22.74 -8.13 -18.60
C GLY A 364 23.38 -9.11 -17.62
N PHE A 365 24.34 -9.86 -18.13
CA PHE A 365 25.02 -10.92 -17.39
C PHE A 365 26.53 -10.85 -17.63
N ALA A 366 27.30 -11.36 -16.66
CA ALA A 366 28.71 -11.62 -16.86
C ALA A 366 28.87 -12.99 -17.55
N ASN A 367 29.42 -12.99 -18.77
CA ASN A 367 29.67 -14.23 -19.50
C ASN A 367 30.87 -15.00 -18.93
N SER A 368 31.14 -16.21 -19.43
CA SER A 368 32.24 -17.05 -18.89
C SER A 368 33.64 -16.47 -19.10
N SER A 369 33.80 -15.48 -20.00
CA SER A 369 35.01 -14.68 -20.19
C SER A 369 35.10 -13.47 -19.25
N GLY A 370 34.06 -13.17 -18.47
CA GLY A 370 33.97 -12.00 -17.60
C GLY A 370 33.57 -10.71 -18.32
N GLU A 371 33.16 -10.78 -19.58
CA GLU A 371 32.59 -9.65 -20.31
C GLU A 371 31.10 -9.52 -19.96
N ILE A 372 30.63 -8.27 -19.89
CA ILE A 372 29.24 -7.95 -19.52
C ILE A 372 28.49 -7.57 -20.78
N GLU A 373 27.46 -8.35 -21.09
CA GLU A 373 26.65 -8.24 -22.30
C GLU A 373 25.16 -8.25 -21.94
N MET A 374 24.34 -7.54 -22.73
CA MET A 374 22.88 -7.70 -22.69
C MET A 374 22.50 -8.98 -23.40
N LEU A 375 21.51 -9.71 -22.88
CA LEU A 375 21.06 -10.97 -23.49
C LEU A 375 20.12 -10.73 -24.66
N GLY A 376 19.48 -9.57 -24.71
CA GLY A 376 18.41 -9.30 -25.66
C GLY A 376 17.13 -10.04 -25.29
N GLN A 377 16.24 -10.18 -26.29
CA GLN A 377 14.80 -10.34 -26.14
C GLN A 377 14.27 -11.58 -25.37
N GLU A 378 15.09 -12.60 -25.07
CA GLU A 378 14.60 -13.93 -24.70
C GLU A 378 14.83 -14.37 -23.24
N GLU A 379 15.81 -13.82 -22.51
CA GLU A 379 16.15 -14.28 -21.15
C GLU A 379 15.95 -13.22 -20.06
N GLN A 380 15.15 -13.57 -19.04
CA GLN A 380 14.96 -12.75 -17.83
C GLN A 380 16.08 -13.04 -16.83
N VAL A 381 17.14 -12.24 -16.88
CA VAL A 381 18.26 -12.36 -15.93
C VAL A 381 18.20 -11.25 -14.87
N PRO A 382 18.37 -11.58 -13.58
CA PRO A 382 18.50 -10.57 -12.54
C PRO A 382 19.67 -9.63 -12.78
N SER A 383 19.40 -8.32 -12.74
CA SER A 383 20.33 -7.24 -13.03
C SER A 383 20.53 -6.26 -11.88
N VAL A 384 19.65 -6.28 -10.87
CA VAL A 384 19.75 -5.45 -9.66
C VAL A 384 19.86 -6.32 -8.41
N LEU A 385 20.96 -6.17 -7.67
CA LEU A 385 21.32 -6.98 -6.51
C LEU A 385 20.32 -6.72 -5.38
N ASN A 386 19.98 -7.76 -4.63
CA ASN A 386 19.10 -7.61 -3.48
C ASN A 386 19.70 -6.61 -2.45
N SER A 387 18.83 -5.83 -1.80
CA SER A 387 19.20 -4.77 -0.82
C SER A 387 19.98 -3.58 -1.40
N VAL A 388 20.11 -3.47 -2.72
CA VAL A 388 20.68 -2.27 -3.39
C VAL A 388 19.56 -1.32 -3.81
N ASN A 389 19.76 -0.03 -3.52
CA ASN A 389 18.94 1.05 -4.04
C ASN A 389 19.72 1.81 -5.09
N LEU A 390 19.30 1.71 -6.35
CA LEU A 390 19.89 2.42 -7.47
C LEU A 390 19.01 3.59 -7.89
N THR A 391 19.63 4.69 -8.28
CA THR A 391 18.93 5.85 -8.86
C THR A 391 19.72 6.37 -10.04
N ILE A 392 19.14 6.29 -11.23
CA ILE A 392 19.73 6.75 -12.49
C ILE A 392 19.03 8.05 -12.90
N ILE A 393 19.79 9.10 -13.07
CA ILE A 393 19.31 10.44 -13.39
C ILE A 393 19.96 10.86 -14.71
N SER A 394 19.15 11.15 -15.73
CA SER A 394 19.59 11.63 -17.03
C SER A 394 19.10 13.06 -17.26
N SER A 395 19.95 13.90 -17.85
CA SER A 395 19.56 15.24 -18.30
C SER A 395 18.74 15.21 -19.60
N GLU A 396 18.81 14.13 -20.38
CA GLU A 396 18.11 13.93 -21.65
C GLU A 396 17.32 12.60 -21.63
N GLU A 397 16.83 12.19 -22.80
CA GLU A 397 16.08 10.94 -23.01
C GLU A 397 16.83 9.69 -22.54
N ILE A 398 16.07 8.74 -21.98
CA ILE A 398 16.53 7.39 -21.62
C ILE A 398 15.75 6.37 -22.44
N THR A 399 16.45 5.56 -23.22
CA THR A 399 15.87 4.45 -23.97
C THR A 399 16.10 3.13 -23.24
N ILE A 400 15.03 2.42 -22.89
CA ILE A 400 15.09 1.09 -22.29
C ILE A 400 14.97 0.05 -23.41
N SER A 401 15.99 -0.80 -23.52
CA SER A 401 16.17 -1.77 -24.61
C SER A 401 15.97 -3.22 -24.21
N ASP A 402 16.12 -3.55 -22.91
CA ASP A 402 16.04 -4.92 -22.39
C ASP A 402 15.37 -4.98 -21.02
N HIS A 403 15.09 -6.19 -20.55
CA HIS A 403 14.51 -6.46 -19.23
C HIS A 403 15.37 -5.89 -18.10
N ILE A 404 14.72 -5.43 -17.03
CA ILE A 404 15.39 -5.03 -15.80
C ILE A 404 14.71 -5.75 -14.64
N ILE A 405 15.38 -6.75 -14.07
CA ILE A 405 14.81 -7.66 -13.08
C ILE A 405 15.66 -7.60 -11.81
N HIS A 406 15.03 -7.49 -10.65
CA HIS A 406 15.72 -7.56 -9.37
C HIS A 406 15.98 -9.01 -8.96
N GLU A 407 17.08 -9.22 -8.26
CA GLU A 407 17.37 -10.47 -7.58
C GLU A 407 16.27 -10.81 -6.57
N GLY A 408 15.85 -12.09 -6.57
CA GLY A 408 14.81 -12.58 -5.66
C GLY A 408 13.38 -12.33 -6.12
N VAL A 409 13.17 -11.79 -7.34
CA VAL A 409 11.83 -11.63 -7.93
C VAL A 409 11.57 -12.66 -9.01
N GLN A 410 10.43 -13.33 -8.91
CA GLN A 410 9.97 -14.28 -9.92
C GLN A 410 8.67 -13.78 -10.54
N TRP A 411 8.51 -13.96 -11.85
CA TRP A 411 7.27 -13.63 -12.54
C TRP A 411 6.52 -14.93 -12.85
N ILE A 412 5.32 -15.07 -12.29
CA ILE A 412 4.44 -16.21 -12.58
C ILE A 412 3.17 -15.62 -13.17
N GLU A 413 2.85 -15.99 -14.41
CA GLU A 413 1.66 -15.48 -15.14
C GLU A 413 1.59 -13.94 -15.15
N SER A 414 2.73 -13.29 -15.39
CA SER A 414 2.87 -11.82 -15.42
C SER A 414 2.60 -11.09 -14.10
N VAL A 415 2.50 -11.82 -12.99
CA VAL A 415 2.44 -11.26 -11.63
C VAL A 415 3.81 -11.39 -10.97
N PRO A 416 4.37 -10.30 -10.39
CA PRO A 416 5.65 -10.34 -9.70
C PRO A 416 5.50 -10.94 -8.28
N TYR A 417 6.32 -11.93 -7.95
CA TYR A 417 6.43 -12.56 -6.63
C TYR A 417 7.72 -12.11 -5.96
N VAL A 418 7.57 -11.33 -4.89
CA VAL A 418 8.63 -10.42 -4.40
C VAL A 418 9.03 -10.70 -2.94
N LYS A 419 8.89 -11.95 -2.50
CA LYS A 419 9.02 -12.32 -1.08
C LYS A 419 10.39 -11.99 -0.48
N ASP A 420 11.45 -12.09 -1.29
CA ASP A 420 12.83 -12.02 -0.80
C ASP A 420 13.61 -10.79 -1.31
N SER A 421 13.01 -9.97 -2.19
CA SER A 421 13.66 -8.77 -2.73
C SER A 421 13.43 -7.55 -1.83
N GLN A 422 14.50 -6.81 -1.59
CA GLN A 422 14.58 -5.55 -0.84
C GLN A 422 15.33 -4.47 -1.64
N SER A 423 15.41 -4.63 -2.96
CA SER A 423 16.06 -3.68 -3.85
C SER A 423 15.07 -2.75 -4.53
N GLN A 424 15.57 -1.58 -4.91
CA GLN A 424 14.83 -0.53 -5.60
C GLN A 424 15.67 0.04 -6.76
N LEU A 425 15.01 0.36 -7.87
CA LEU A 425 15.59 1.12 -8.96
C LEU A 425 14.68 2.31 -9.30
N ASN A 426 15.25 3.51 -9.26
CA ASN A 426 14.58 4.74 -9.71
C ASN A 426 15.26 5.25 -10.98
N ILE A 427 14.49 5.55 -12.02
CA ILE A 427 14.98 6.09 -13.29
C ILE A 427 14.28 7.43 -13.52
N PHE A 428 15.07 8.50 -13.65
CA PHE A 428 14.60 9.86 -13.79
C PHE A 428 15.19 10.53 -15.03
N ALA A 429 14.36 10.96 -15.97
CA ALA A 429 14.74 11.74 -17.13
C ALA A 429 14.27 13.20 -16.98
N GLY A 430 15.22 14.12 -16.77
CA GLY A 430 14.94 15.51 -16.38
C GLY A 430 14.66 16.48 -17.53
N GLY A 431 15.25 16.27 -18.72
CA GLY A 431 15.16 17.22 -19.84
C GLY A 431 15.74 18.61 -19.55
N ASN A 432 16.65 18.72 -18.58
CA ASN A 432 17.35 19.95 -18.22
C ASN A 432 18.82 19.62 -17.99
N SER A 433 19.73 20.43 -18.56
CA SER A 433 21.16 20.29 -18.27
C SER A 433 21.44 20.49 -16.79
N LEU A 434 22.39 19.71 -16.25
CA LEU A 434 22.77 19.79 -14.83
C LEU A 434 23.61 21.03 -14.53
N ALA A 435 24.43 21.48 -15.48
CA ALA A 435 25.36 22.61 -15.31
C ALA A 435 24.87 23.91 -15.97
N GLY A 436 23.91 23.80 -16.90
CA GLY A 436 23.38 24.93 -17.67
C GLY A 436 21.86 25.00 -17.61
N GLN A 437 21.29 26.21 -17.69
CA GLN A 437 19.83 26.40 -17.85
C GLN A 437 19.37 26.13 -19.29
N GLU A 438 20.00 25.17 -19.97
CA GLU A 438 19.61 24.77 -21.32
C GLU A 438 18.56 23.67 -21.22
N GLU A 439 17.40 23.95 -21.81
CA GLU A 439 16.35 22.94 -21.98
C GLU A 439 16.82 21.88 -22.96
N ARG A 440 16.59 20.62 -22.59
CA ARG A 440 16.92 19.45 -23.41
C ARG A 440 15.68 18.59 -23.61
N THR A 441 15.74 17.70 -24.59
CA THR A 441 14.71 16.69 -24.78
C THR A 441 14.88 15.61 -23.72
N GLY A 442 13.99 15.61 -22.72
CA GLY A 442 13.81 14.49 -21.80
C GLY A 442 12.86 13.43 -22.38
N GLY A 443 12.61 12.39 -21.62
CA GLY A 443 11.68 11.32 -21.99
C GLY A 443 12.21 9.95 -21.55
N ILE A 444 11.30 8.99 -21.44
CA ILE A 444 11.65 7.58 -21.27
C ILE A 444 10.95 6.82 -22.39
N THR A 445 11.73 6.10 -23.17
CA THR A 445 11.27 5.44 -24.39
C THR A 445 11.59 3.96 -24.30
N ILE A 446 10.60 3.10 -24.54
CA ILE A 446 10.83 1.66 -24.74
C ILE A 446 11.20 1.42 -26.20
N GLU A 447 12.39 0.85 -26.43
CA GLU A 447 12.96 0.71 -27.77
C GLU A 447 12.11 -0.20 -28.67
N ASN A 448 12.05 0.12 -29.97
CA ASN A 448 11.39 -0.72 -30.97
C ASN A 448 11.92 -2.16 -31.02
N ASN A 449 13.21 -2.36 -30.73
CA ASN A 449 13.83 -3.68 -30.75
C ASN A 449 13.78 -4.40 -29.40
N ALA A 450 13.18 -3.82 -28.36
CA ALA A 450 12.94 -4.51 -27.10
C ALA A 450 11.97 -5.70 -27.30
N SER A 451 12.01 -6.66 -26.37
CA SER A 451 11.14 -7.85 -26.37
C SER A 451 9.65 -7.49 -26.51
N GLU A 452 8.87 -8.36 -27.14
CA GLU A 452 7.42 -8.20 -27.23
C GLU A 452 6.76 -8.20 -25.85
N GLU A 453 7.29 -8.99 -24.90
CA GLU A 453 6.90 -8.99 -23.50
C GLU A 453 8.03 -8.43 -22.64
N LEU A 454 8.08 -7.12 -22.43
CA LEU A 454 9.12 -6.49 -21.64
C LEU A 454 8.74 -6.45 -20.15
N LYS A 455 9.69 -6.76 -19.27
CA LYS A 455 9.50 -6.71 -17.81
C LYS A 455 10.53 -5.80 -17.18
N ILE A 456 10.05 -4.80 -16.46
CA ILE A 456 10.87 -3.75 -15.83
C ILE A 456 10.50 -3.67 -14.36
N GLN A 457 11.50 -3.69 -13.49
CA GLN A 457 11.35 -3.46 -12.07
C GLN A 457 12.01 -2.12 -11.74
N ALA A 458 11.23 -1.06 -11.80
CA ALA A 458 11.71 0.31 -11.57
C ALA A 458 10.56 1.29 -11.38
N SER A 459 10.86 2.41 -10.73
CA SER A 459 10.06 3.63 -10.81
C SER A 459 10.60 4.54 -11.91
N LEU A 460 9.81 4.75 -12.96
CA LEU A 460 10.15 5.53 -14.15
C LEU A 460 9.53 6.92 -14.05
N THR A 461 10.33 7.97 -14.15
CA THR A 461 9.86 9.36 -14.06
C THR A 461 10.41 10.20 -15.20
N THR A 462 9.53 10.85 -15.95
CA THR A 462 9.88 11.86 -16.94
C THR A 462 9.40 13.23 -16.46
N SER A 463 10.32 14.17 -16.34
CA SER A 463 10.00 15.55 -15.95
C SER A 463 9.59 16.40 -17.17
N LYS A 464 10.33 16.23 -18.25
CA LYS A 464 10.06 16.81 -19.57
C LYS A 464 10.07 15.69 -20.60
N GLY A 465 9.24 15.84 -21.64
CA GLY A 465 9.02 14.80 -22.64
C GLY A 465 7.90 13.83 -22.27
N GLU A 466 7.81 12.73 -23.01
CA GLU A 466 6.77 11.71 -22.84
C GLU A 466 7.34 10.38 -22.35
N PHE A 467 6.46 9.55 -21.79
CA PHE A 467 6.71 8.12 -21.68
C PHE A 467 6.16 7.44 -22.95
N SER A 468 7.01 6.81 -23.74
CA SER A 468 6.63 6.22 -25.03
C SER A 468 7.00 4.74 -25.15
N ILE A 469 6.14 3.98 -25.84
CA ILE A 469 6.42 2.59 -26.22
C ILE A 469 6.44 2.52 -27.75
N ILE A 470 7.64 2.29 -28.31
CA ILE A 470 7.82 2.24 -29.77
C ILE A 470 7.62 0.80 -30.27
N GLY A 471 6.84 0.67 -31.34
CA GLY A 471 6.48 -0.60 -31.97
C GLY A 471 4.99 -0.86 -31.89
N GLU A 472 4.58 -2.07 -32.30
CA GLU A 472 3.18 -2.51 -32.28
C GLU A 472 3.07 -3.82 -31.50
N ASN A 473 1.95 -4.00 -30.78
CA ASN A 473 1.59 -5.22 -30.04
C ASN A 473 2.60 -5.66 -28.96
N LYS A 474 3.29 -4.72 -28.31
CA LYS A 474 4.14 -4.99 -27.15
C LYS A 474 3.35 -4.94 -25.86
N THR A 475 3.74 -5.78 -24.91
CA THR A 475 3.28 -5.76 -23.53
C THR A 475 4.43 -5.38 -22.61
N VAL A 476 4.35 -4.22 -21.97
CA VAL A 476 5.34 -3.75 -21.00
C VAL A 476 4.77 -3.90 -19.60
N SER A 477 5.37 -4.79 -18.81
CA SER A 477 5.00 -5.04 -17.42
C SER A 477 6.00 -4.34 -16.49
N ILE A 478 5.51 -3.38 -15.70
CA ILE A 478 6.29 -2.60 -14.74
C ILE A 478 5.88 -3.01 -13.32
N PHE A 479 6.84 -3.44 -12.52
CA PHE A 479 6.69 -3.53 -11.07
C PHE A 479 7.41 -2.34 -10.43
N GLY A 480 6.64 -1.39 -9.90
CA GLY A 480 7.14 -0.07 -9.50
C GLY A 480 6.14 1.01 -9.87
N SER A 481 6.59 2.03 -10.60
CA SER A 481 5.72 3.15 -10.98
C SER A 481 6.11 3.86 -12.26
N VAL A 482 5.16 4.62 -12.84
CA VAL A 482 5.38 5.46 -14.04
C VAL A 482 4.81 6.85 -13.82
N HIS A 483 5.62 7.87 -14.09
CA HIS A 483 5.21 9.27 -13.98
C HIS A 483 5.66 10.05 -15.21
N ALA A 484 4.72 10.74 -15.87
CA ALA A 484 4.98 11.56 -17.03
C ALA A 484 3.87 12.59 -17.25
N SER A 485 4.16 13.70 -17.94
CA SER A 485 3.11 14.63 -18.39
C SER A 485 2.32 14.09 -19.58
N GLU A 486 3.00 13.34 -20.46
CA GLU A 486 2.48 12.78 -21.72
C GLU A 486 2.82 11.30 -21.85
N TYR A 487 1.88 10.54 -22.45
CA TYR A 487 1.97 9.09 -22.64
C TYR A 487 1.67 8.74 -24.10
N SER A 488 2.55 7.96 -24.71
CA SER A 488 2.44 7.51 -26.11
C SER A 488 2.60 5.98 -26.17
N ILE A 489 1.51 5.28 -25.87
CA ILE A 489 1.47 3.81 -25.77
C ILE A 489 0.89 3.17 -27.04
N SER A 490 -0.10 3.82 -27.66
CA SER A 490 -0.71 3.43 -28.95
C SER A 490 -1.29 2.00 -28.98
N GLN A 491 -0.79 1.09 -29.83
CA GLN A 491 -1.25 -0.30 -29.97
C GLN A 491 -0.57 -1.27 -28.98
N ASN A 492 0.16 -0.74 -28.01
CA ASN A 492 0.85 -1.53 -26.99
C ASN A 492 0.02 -1.62 -25.71
N GLU A 493 0.43 -2.47 -24.78
CA GLU A 493 -0.19 -2.65 -23.47
C GLU A 493 0.82 -2.28 -22.38
N LEU A 494 0.37 -1.54 -21.38
CA LEU A 494 1.17 -1.18 -20.21
C LEU A 494 0.50 -1.71 -18.95
N ASN A 495 1.17 -2.65 -18.29
CA ASN A 495 0.73 -3.26 -17.04
C ASN A 495 1.60 -2.75 -15.89
N ILE A 496 1.02 -2.00 -14.96
CA ILE A 496 1.74 -1.44 -13.81
C ILE A 496 1.28 -2.15 -12.55
N THR A 497 2.20 -2.73 -11.80
CA THR A 497 1.94 -3.25 -10.45
C THR A 497 2.68 -2.36 -9.46
N GLY A 498 1.92 -1.64 -8.62
CA GLY A 498 2.48 -0.77 -7.57
C GLY A 498 3.31 -1.58 -6.56
N ASP A 499 4.43 -1.04 -6.10
CA ASP A 499 5.30 -1.71 -5.12
C ASP A 499 4.89 -1.33 -3.69
N ASP A 500 3.99 -2.08 -3.06
CA ASP A 500 3.49 -1.76 -1.71
C ASP A 500 4.45 -2.19 -0.59
N ARG A 501 5.61 -2.79 -0.92
CA ARG A 501 6.59 -3.24 0.08
C ARG A 501 7.12 -2.09 0.93
N TYR A 502 7.08 -0.85 0.45
CA TYR A 502 7.49 0.33 1.22
C TYR A 502 6.67 0.53 2.50
N LEU A 503 5.44 0.02 2.56
CA LEU A 503 4.60 0.08 3.77
C LEU A 503 5.24 -0.69 4.93
N ASN A 504 5.99 -1.74 4.62
CA ASN A 504 6.71 -2.57 5.59
C ASN A 504 8.21 -2.22 5.69
N ASN A 505 8.81 -1.72 4.62
CA ASN A 505 10.22 -1.32 4.57
C ASN A 505 10.43 0.03 3.88
N GLU A 506 10.51 1.09 4.68
CA GLU A 506 10.71 2.47 4.22
C GLU A 506 12.04 2.71 3.49
N ASN A 507 13.02 1.80 3.62
CA ASN A 507 14.27 1.91 2.86
C ASN A 507 14.03 1.83 1.35
N LEU A 508 12.90 1.26 0.91
CA LEU A 508 12.46 1.22 -0.49
C LEU A 508 11.90 2.56 -1.00
N LEU A 509 11.95 3.63 -0.19
CA LEU A 509 11.67 5.00 -0.64
C LEU A 509 12.94 5.85 -0.66
N LYS A 510 14.08 5.30 -0.24
CA LYS A 510 15.33 6.03 -0.15
C LYS A 510 15.82 6.40 -1.56
N ASN A 511 16.33 7.62 -1.72
CA ASN A 511 16.83 8.16 -2.98
C ASN A 511 15.78 8.27 -4.11
N SER A 512 14.50 8.04 -3.82
CA SER A 512 13.42 8.27 -4.78
C SER A 512 13.17 9.77 -4.96
N PRO A 513 13.05 10.28 -6.22
CA PRO A 513 12.69 11.67 -6.47
C PRO A 513 11.39 12.06 -5.76
N LEU A 514 11.35 13.27 -5.19
CA LEU A 514 10.19 13.75 -4.44
C LEU A 514 9.27 14.57 -5.33
N ILE A 515 7.97 14.50 -5.07
CA ILE A 515 7.00 15.34 -5.76
C ILE A 515 7.25 16.84 -5.47
N LYS A 516 6.99 17.70 -6.46
CA LYS A 516 7.33 19.13 -6.45
C LYS A 516 6.54 19.93 -5.40
N ILE A 517 5.26 19.61 -5.22
CA ILE A 517 4.31 20.34 -4.37
C ILE A 517 3.85 19.41 -3.24
N PRO A 518 3.80 19.88 -1.97
CA PRO A 518 3.36 19.03 -0.89
C PRO A 518 1.89 18.62 -1.06
N LEU A 519 1.59 17.35 -0.78
CA LEU A 519 0.25 16.81 -0.90
C LEU A 519 -0.08 15.84 0.23
N LEU A 520 -1.36 15.56 0.42
CA LEU A 520 -1.87 14.55 1.32
C LEU A 520 -2.39 13.34 0.52
N HIS A 521 -1.79 12.19 0.78
CA HIS A 521 -2.03 10.93 0.08
C HIS A 521 -2.41 9.85 1.08
N LEU A 522 -3.50 9.13 0.80
CA LEU A 522 -3.85 7.90 1.50
C LEU A 522 -3.20 6.73 0.78
N ALA A 523 -2.17 6.16 1.40
CA ALA A 523 -1.39 5.06 0.86
C ALA A 523 -2.08 3.71 1.04
N ASP A 524 -2.64 3.46 2.23
CA ASP A 524 -3.19 2.15 2.54
C ASP A 524 -4.37 2.20 3.54
N LEU A 525 -5.28 1.24 3.38
CA LEU A 525 -6.37 0.93 4.32
C LEU A 525 -6.46 -0.60 4.51
N GLU A 526 -5.88 -1.08 5.60
CA GLU A 526 -5.81 -2.51 5.91
C GLU A 526 -6.87 -2.90 6.95
N ILE A 527 -7.63 -3.96 6.70
CA ILE A 527 -8.56 -4.55 7.67
C ILE A 527 -7.79 -5.54 8.55
N ARG A 528 -7.69 -5.28 9.86
CA ARG A 528 -6.93 -6.17 10.76
C ARG A 528 -7.78 -7.18 11.49
N GLU A 529 -8.80 -6.70 12.19
CA GLU A 529 -9.43 -7.51 13.22
C GLU A 529 -10.92 -7.23 13.36
N TRP A 530 -11.71 -8.31 13.37
CA TRP A 530 -13.12 -8.29 13.73
C TRP A 530 -13.30 -8.83 15.15
N LYS A 531 -13.67 -7.95 16.10
CA LYS A 531 -13.95 -8.30 17.49
C LYS A 531 -15.44 -8.39 17.74
N GLU A 532 -15.83 -9.52 18.34
CA GLU A 532 -17.11 -9.66 19.01
C GLU A 532 -16.87 -9.42 20.49
N ASN A 533 -17.30 -8.26 21.00
CA ASN A 533 -17.23 -8.02 22.45
C ASN A 533 -18.42 -8.76 23.09
N GLU A 534 -18.11 -9.62 24.07
CA GLU A 534 -19.08 -10.45 24.82
C GLU A 534 -20.19 -9.65 25.53
#